data_AF-A0A960K086-F1
#
_entry.id   AF-A0A960K086-F1
#
_cell.length_a   1.000
_cell.length_b   1.000
_cell.length_c   1.000
_cell.angle_alpha   90.00
_cell.angle_beta   90.00
_cell.angle_gamma   90.00
#
_symmetry.space_group_name_H-M   'P 1'
#
loop_
_entity.id
_entity.type
_entity.pdbx_description
1 polymer ?
#
loop_
_entity_poly.entity_id
_entity_poly.type
_entity_poly.pdbx_seq_one_letter_code
_entity_poly.pdbx_strand_id
1 'polypeptide(L)'
;MYDVAIVGAGPIGIELAAALQGTGLSWVHFEAGQIGSTLGWWAPQTRFFSSPERIAIAGVPLVTIDQSKATREEYLAYLRGVVQLFGLEIA
;
A
#
# COMPACT_ATOMS: atom_id res chain seq x y z
N MET A 1 -8.47 16.15 -17.35
CA MET A 1 -7.00 16.37 -17.36
C MET A 1 -6.57 16.29 -15.91
N TYR A 2 -5.51 15.55 -15.60
CA TYR A 2 -5.00 15.35 -14.23
C TYR A 2 -3.62 15.98 -14.11
N ASP A 3 -3.29 16.51 -12.93
CA ASP A 3 -1.96 17.07 -12.63
C ASP A 3 -0.93 15.95 -12.39
N VAL A 4 -1.38 14.84 -11.79
CA VAL A 4 -0.53 13.69 -11.45
C VAL A 4 -1.18 12.39 -11.93
N ALA A 5 -0.37 11.53 -12.54
CA ALA A 5 -0.75 10.14 -12.81
C ALA A 5 0.18 9.21 -12.02
N ILE A 6 -0.39 8.38 -11.17
CA ILE A 6 0.32 7.35 -10.40
C ILE A 6 0.14 6.02 -11.15
N VAL A 7 1.25 5.33 -11.42
CA VAL A 7 1.24 4.02 -12.08
C VAL A 7 1.86 2.99 -11.13
N GLY A 8 1.03 2.05 -10.69
CA GLY A 8 1.35 0.99 -9.73
C GLY A 8 0.75 1.22 -8.34
N ALA A 9 -0.01 0.26 -7.84
CA ALA A 9 -0.57 0.19 -6.49
C ALA A 9 0.23 -0.75 -5.58
N GLY A 10 1.56 -0.63 -5.65
CA GLY A 10 2.46 -1.08 -4.59
C GLY A 10 2.46 -0.12 -3.40
N PRO A 11 3.26 -0.39 -2.35
CA PRO A 11 3.29 0.41 -1.13
C PRO A 11 3.52 1.90 -1.38
N ILE A 12 4.49 2.23 -2.22
CA ILE A 12 4.86 3.62 -2.52
C ILE A 12 3.78 4.33 -3.34
N GLY A 13 3.12 3.64 -4.27
CA GLY A 13 2.02 4.23 -5.05
C GLY A 13 0.82 4.57 -4.16
N ILE A 14 0.49 3.68 -3.21
CA ILE A 14 -0.55 3.91 -2.21
C ILE A 14 -0.18 5.07 -1.29
N GLU A 15 1.07 5.11 -0.80
CA GLU A 15 1.54 6.20 0.06
C GLU A 15 1.49 7.55 -0.64
N LEU A 16 1.90 7.61 -1.91
CA LEU A 16 1.83 8.82 -2.71
C LEU A 16 0.37 9.27 -2.92
N ALA A 17 -0.54 8.35 -3.26
CA ALA A 17 -1.96 8.66 -3.42
C ALA A 17 -2.57 9.22 -2.12
N ALA A 18 -2.23 8.64 -0.97
CA ALA A 18 -2.64 9.16 0.33
C ALA A 18 -2.05 10.55 0.61
N ALA A 19 -0.77 10.78 0.30
CA ALA A 19 -0.12 12.08 0.49
C ALA A 19 -0.66 13.19 -0.43
N LEU A 20 -1.18 12.84 -1.62
CA LEU A 20 -1.82 13.79 -2.52
C LEU A 20 -3.19 14.24 -2.02
N GLN A 21 -3.84 13.50 -1.11
CA GLN A 21 -5.08 13.95 -0.51
C GLN A 21 -4.87 15.28 0.23
N GLY A 22 -5.76 16.24 -0.01
CA GLY A 22 -5.68 17.57 0.62
C GLY A 22 -4.65 18.53 0.01
N THR A 23 -3.91 18.13 -1.03
CA THR A 23 -2.97 19.04 -1.73
C THR A 23 -3.68 19.98 -2.72
N GLY A 24 -4.94 19.69 -3.07
CA GLY A 24 -5.70 20.41 -4.10
C GLY A 24 -5.33 20.01 -5.54
N LEU A 25 -4.36 19.13 -5.74
CA LEU A 25 -3.99 18.60 -7.05
C LEU A 25 -5.01 17.54 -7.50
N SER A 26 -5.35 17.56 -8.78
CA SER A 26 -6.11 16.49 -9.42
C SER A 26 -5.19 15.33 -9.77
N TRP A 27 -5.58 14.10 -9.44
CA TRP A 27 -4.76 12.92 -9.71
C TRP A 27 -5.57 11.70 -10.09
N VAL A 28 -4.90 10.74 -10.73
CA VAL A 28 -5.42 9.43 -11.09
C VAL A 28 -4.40 8.35 -10.74
N HIS A 29 -4.86 7.19 -10.30
CA HIS A 29 -4.01 6.07 -9.89
C HIS A 29 -4.40 4.80 -10.64
N PHE A 30 -3.46 4.19 -11.34
CA PHE A 30 -3.63 2.97 -12.11
C PHE A 30 -2.83 1.80 -11.53
N GLU A 31 -3.36 0.58 -11.61
CA GLU A 31 -2.65 -0.66 -11.34
C GLU A 31 -2.98 -1.71 -12.41
N ALA A 32 -1.96 -2.45 -12.87
CA ALA A 32 -2.13 -3.45 -13.91
C ALA A 32 -2.73 -4.77 -13.38
N GLY A 33 -2.61 -5.05 -12.08
CA GLY A 33 -3.16 -6.22 -11.42
C GLY A 33 -3.98 -5.88 -10.18
N GLN A 34 -3.75 -6.63 -9.10
CA GLN A 34 -4.33 -6.32 -7.79
C GLN A 34 -3.40 -5.43 -6.98
N ILE A 35 -3.94 -4.75 -5.96
CA ILE A 35 -3.14 -4.05 -4.94
C ILE A 35 -2.00 -4.94 -4.45
N GLY A 36 -0.77 -4.43 -4.54
CA GLY A 36 0.43 -5.16 -4.13
C GLY A 36 0.76 -6.39 -4.99
N SER A 37 0.36 -6.43 -6.26
CA SER A 37 0.48 -7.58 -7.19
C SER A 37 1.82 -8.33 -7.10
N THR A 38 2.94 -7.62 -7.08
CA THR A 38 4.29 -8.22 -6.95
C THR A 38 4.49 -9.04 -5.67
N LEU A 39 3.89 -8.64 -4.55
CA LEU A 39 3.96 -9.39 -3.28
C LEU A 39 3.26 -10.75 -3.41
N GLY A 40 2.23 -10.83 -4.26
CA GLY A 40 1.52 -12.07 -4.57
C GLY A 40 2.39 -13.12 -5.26
N TRP A 41 3.51 -12.72 -5.88
CA TRP A 41 4.44 -13.63 -6.54
C TRP A 41 5.41 -14.32 -5.58
N TRP A 42 5.56 -13.78 -4.37
CA TRP A 42 6.46 -14.36 -3.36
C TRP A 42 5.91 -15.70 -2.86
N ALA A 43 6.75 -16.57 -2.31
CA ALA A 43 6.27 -17.83 -1.73
C ALA A 43 5.30 -17.58 -0.56
N PRO A 44 4.31 -18.47 -0.31
CA PRO A 44 3.41 -18.36 0.84
C PRO A 44 4.15 -18.16 2.15
N GLN A 45 3.61 -17.28 3.00
CA GLN A 45 4.17 -16.98 4.32
C GLN A 45 5.59 -16.38 4.29
N THR A 46 6.06 -15.90 3.14
CA THR A 46 7.31 -15.12 3.06
C THR A 46 7.22 -13.93 4.03
N ARG A 47 8.22 -13.77 4.88
CA ARG A 47 8.29 -12.67 5.85
C ARG A 47 9.16 -11.53 5.34
N PHE A 48 8.76 -10.32 5.69
CA PHE A 48 9.59 -9.15 5.49
C PHE A 48 10.86 -9.21 6.34
N PHE A 49 11.94 -8.66 5.83
CA PHE A 49 13.16 -8.45 6.62
C PHE A 49 13.00 -7.26 7.58
N SER A 50 12.38 -6.17 7.10
CA SER A 50 12.13 -4.95 7.88
C SER A 50 11.02 -5.14 8.93
N SER A 51 11.09 -4.42 10.05
CA SER A 51 10.06 -4.50 11.10
C SER A 51 8.75 -3.85 10.64
N PRO A 52 7.60 -4.17 11.28
CA PRO A 52 6.31 -3.58 10.94
C PRO A 52 6.34 -2.05 10.87
N GLU A 53 7.02 -1.40 11.82
CA GLU A 53 7.14 0.06 11.90
C GLU A 53 7.91 0.65 10.71
N ARG A 54 8.86 -0.11 10.14
CA ARG A 54 9.70 0.34 9.03
C ARG A 54 9.05 0.15 7.66
N ILE A 55 7.99 -0.65 7.56
CA ILE A 55 7.27 -0.92 6.31
C ILE A 55 5.84 -0.37 6.32
N ALA A 56 5.42 0.22 7.43
CA ALA A 56 4.19 1.00 7.52
C ALA A 56 4.30 2.24 6.61
N ILE A 57 3.18 2.58 5.97
CA ILE A 57 3.04 3.68 5.02
C ILE A 57 1.89 4.60 5.43
N ALA A 58 1.89 5.83 4.89
CA ALA A 58 0.80 6.79 5.03
C ALA A 58 0.40 7.09 6.50
N GLY A 59 1.33 6.92 7.44
CA GLY A 59 1.09 7.10 8.88
C GLY A 59 0.16 6.05 9.51
N VAL A 60 -0.19 4.97 8.80
CA VAL A 60 -1.09 3.92 9.30
C VAL A 60 -0.26 2.82 9.96
N PRO A 61 -0.46 2.51 11.25
CA PRO A 61 0.29 1.45 11.91
C PRO A 61 0.03 0.08 11.26
N LEU A 62 1.11 -0.66 10.97
CA LEU A 62 1.04 -2.08 10.65
C LEU A 62 1.14 -2.89 11.95
N VAL A 63 0.07 -3.60 12.29
CA VAL A 63 0.00 -4.42 13.50
C VAL A 63 0.06 -5.89 13.11
N THR A 64 1.04 -6.62 13.64
CA THR A 64 1.15 -8.07 13.57
C THR A 64 0.86 -8.68 14.94
N ILE A 65 0.44 -9.95 14.97
CA ILE A 65 0.35 -10.70 16.23
C ILE A 65 1.76 -10.73 16.79
N ASP A 66 2.00 -10.11 17.96
CA ASP A 66 3.28 -10.03 18.69
C ASP A 66 4.40 -9.07 18.20
N GLN A 67 4.12 -8.16 17.26
CA GLN A 67 5.14 -7.29 16.62
C GLN A 67 6.21 -8.04 15.82
N SER A 68 6.00 -9.32 15.52
CA SER A 68 6.83 -10.06 14.57
C SER A 68 6.80 -9.45 13.17
N LYS A 69 7.77 -9.88 12.35
CA LYS A 69 7.87 -9.50 10.94
C LYS A 69 6.62 -9.96 10.19
N ALA A 70 5.97 -9.02 9.51
CA ALA A 70 4.80 -9.33 8.70
C ALA A 70 5.11 -10.37 7.61
N THR A 71 4.16 -11.27 7.40
CA THR A 71 4.08 -12.14 6.24
C THR A 71 3.58 -11.37 5.01
N ARG A 72 3.76 -11.92 3.80
CA ARG A 72 3.22 -11.33 2.57
C ARG A 72 1.69 -11.15 2.67
N GLU A 73 0.98 -12.08 3.31
CA GLU A 73 -0.48 -12.02 3.45
C GLU A 73 -0.92 -10.91 4.39
N GLU A 74 -0.27 -10.79 5.56
CA GLU A 74 -0.52 -9.70 6.51
C GLU A 74 -0.25 -8.33 5.86
N TYR A 75 0.84 -8.22 5.11
CA TYR A 75 1.16 -6.96 4.45
C TYR A 75 0.21 -6.62 3.30
N LEU A 76 -0.24 -7.61 2.52
CA LEU A 76 -1.27 -7.42 1.49
C LEU A 76 -2.61 -6.99 2.11
N ALA A 77 -3.00 -7.59 3.23
CA ALA A 77 -4.20 -7.18 3.97
C ALA A 77 -4.06 -5.74 4.50
N TYR A 78 -2.88 -5.39 5.02
CA TYR A 78 -2.56 -4.05 5.45
C TYR A 78 -2.66 -3.02 4.31
N LEU A 79 -2.04 -3.27 3.15
CA LEU A 79 -2.13 -2.34 2.00
C LEU A 79 -3.58 -2.11 1.56
N ARG A 80 -4.40 -3.17 1.52
CA ARG A 80 -5.83 -3.07 1.22
C ARG A 80 -6.57 -2.26 2.28
N GLY A 81 -6.22 -2.44 3.56
CA GLY A 81 -6.75 -1.64 4.66
C GLY A 81 -6.41 -0.16 4.55
N VAL A 82 -5.18 0.19 4.14
CA VAL A 82 -4.77 1.58 3.89
C VAL A 82 -5.58 2.17 2.74
N VAL A 83 -5.71 1.45 1.62
CA VAL A 83 -6.55 1.88 0.49
C VAL A 83 -7.99 2.15 0.91
N GLN A 84 -8.58 1.26 1.71
CA GLN A 84 -9.94 1.43 2.23
C GLN A 84 -10.06 2.62 3.20
N LEU A 85 -9.10 2.77 4.12
CA LEU A 85 -9.10 3.83 5.12
C LEU A 85 -9.10 5.23 4.49
N PHE A 86 -8.30 5.42 3.44
CA PHE A 86 -8.21 6.69 2.72
C PHE A 86 -9.22 6.80 1.57
N GLY A 87 -10.01 5.76 1.29
CA GLY A 87 -10.96 5.75 0.16
C GLY A 87 -10.27 5.98 -1.19
N LEU A 88 -9.09 5.38 -1.40
CA LEU A 88 -8.33 5.56 -2.64
C LEU A 88 -8.98 4.77 -3.77
N GLU A 89 -9.31 5.47 -4.86
CA GLU A 89 -9.79 4.86 -6.09
C GLU A 89 -8.59 4.51 -6.98
N ILE A 90 -8.41 3.22 -7.25
CA ILE A 90 -7.31 2.68 -8.05
C ILE A 90 -7.94 1.94 -9.24
N ALA A 91 -7.64 2.43 -10.44
CA ALA A 91 -8.18 1.92 -11.70
C ALA A 91 -7.34 0.78 -12.28
#